data_AF-A0A7X9ZDZ0-F1
#
_entry.id   AF-A0A7X9ZDZ0-F1
#
_cell.length_a   1.000
_cell.length_b   1.000
_cell.length_c   1.000
_cell.angle_alpha   90.00
_cell.angle_beta   90.00
_cell.angle_gamma   90.00
#
_symmetry.space_group_name_H-M   'P 1'
#
loop_
_entity.id
_entity.type
_entity.pdbx_description
1 polymer ?
#
loop_
_entity_poly.entity_id
_entity_poly.type
_entity_poly.pdbx_seq_one_letter_code
_entity_poly.pdbx_strand_id
1 'polypeptide(L)' 'LFRSQPAQQAAPAAAAVDPVARLQQLKDLLDKGLITAADYDTAKAEVLKKLTS' A
#
# COMPACT_ATOMS: atom_id res chain seq x y z
N LEU A 1 -29.96 2.84 -37.31
CA LEU A 1 -29.90 3.16 -35.87
C LEU A 1 -28.55 2.70 -35.33
N PHE A 2 -27.60 3.62 -35.21
CA PHE A 2 -26.33 3.40 -34.52
C PHE A 2 -26.51 3.78 -33.06
N ARG A 3 -26.16 2.90 -32.12
CA ARG A 3 -26.03 3.29 -30.72
C ARG A 3 -24.90 2.50 -30.07
N SER A 4 -23.70 3.08 -30.17
CA SER A 4 -22.52 2.68 -29.42
C SER A 4 -22.64 3.20 -27.98
N GLN A 5 -22.45 2.32 -26.99
CA GLN A 5 -22.35 2.69 -25.58
C GLN A 5 -20.89 3.07 -25.27
N PRO A 6 -20.63 4.15 -24.53
CA PRO A 6 -19.28 4.43 -24.06
C PRO A 6 -18.93 3.47 -22.92
N ALA A 7 -17.89 2.67 -23.11
CA ALA A 7 -17.31 1.86 -22.06
C ALA A 7 -16.72 2.80 -21.00
N GLN A 8 -17.33 2.82 -19.83
CA GLN A 8 -16.81 3.49 -18.64
C GLN A 8 -15.49 2.82 -18.27
N GLN A 9 -14.39 3.45 -18.66
CA GLN A 9 -13.06 3.10 -18.20
C GLN A 9 -13.02 3.32 -16.70
N ALA A 10 -13.13 2.22 -15.94
CA ALA A 10 -12.87 2.23 -14.51
C ALA A 10 -11.42 2.66 -14.32
N ALA A 11 -11.21 3.89 -13.85
CA ALA A 11 -9.92 4.35 -13.39
C ALA A 11 -9.41 3.35 -12.33
N PRO A 12 -8.11 3.00 -12.32
CA PRO A 12 -7.58 2.14 -11.29
C PRO A 12 -7.78 2.85 -9.97
N ALA A 13 -8.71 2.33 -9.16
CA ALA A 13 -8.81 2.69 -7.76
C ALA A 13 -7.40 2.54 -7.21
N ALA A 14 -6.80 3.65 -6.76
CA ALA A 14 -5.52 3.63 -6.09
C ALA A 14 -5.62 2.55 -5.03
N ALA A 15 -4.94 1.42 -5.26
CA ALA A 15 -5.05 0.25 -4.42
C ALA A 15 -4.68 0.73 -3.02
N ALA A 16 -5.68 0.82 -2.14
CA ALA A 16 -5.47 1.16 -0.75
C ALA A 16 -4.49 0.10 -0.25
N VAL A 17 -3.23 0.50 -0.07
CA VAL A 17 -2.19 -0.46 0.30
C VAL A 17 -2.57 -0.96 1.68
N ASP A 18 -2.95 -2.24 1.74
CA ASP A 18 -3.32 -2.88 2.99
C ASP A 18 -2.22 -2.65 4.03
N PRO A 19 -2.53 -2.12 5.22
CA PRO A 19 -1.54 -1.84 6.24
C PRO A 19 -0.75 -3.10 6.61
N VAL A 20 -1.38 -4.27 6.61
CA VAL A 20 -0.69 -5.55 6.84
C VAL A 20 0.33 -5.86 5.73
N ALA A 21 -0.03 -5.66 4.46
CA ALA A 21 0.88 -5.84 3.34
C ALA A 21 2.06 -4.85 3.41
N ARG A 22 1.80 -3.60 3.84
CA ARG A 22 2.84 -2.60 4.05
C ARG A 22 3.84 -3.02 5.13
N LEU A 23 3.36 -3.59 6.24
CA LEU A 23 4.24 -4.10 7.31
C LEU A 23 5.13 -5.26 6.84
N GLN A 24 4.58 -6.18 6.04
CA GLN A 24 5.35 -7.28 5.46
C GLN A 24 6.44 -6.76 4.51
N GLN A 25 6.11 -5.82 3.64
CA GLN A 25 7.08 -5.20 2.73
C GLN A 25 8.21 -4.49 3.51
N LEU A 26 7.88 -3.73 4.56
CA LEU A 26 8.89 -3.08 5.40
C LEU A 26 9.84 -4.10 6.05
N LYS A 27 9.32 -5.26 6.48
CA LYS A 27 10.15 -6.30 7.10
C LYS A 27 11.08 -6.97 6.09
N ASP A 28 10.61 -7.19 4.86
CA ASP A 28 11.43 -7.73 3.76
C ASP A 28 12.58 -6.78 3.40
N LEU A 29 12.31 -5.47 3.34
CA LEU A 29 13.35 -4.45 3.11
C LEU A 29 14.41 -4.45 4.21
N LEU A 30 14.00 -4.60 5.48
CA LEU A 30 14.92 -4.69 6.62
C LEU A 30 15.77 -5.97 6.54
N ASP A 31 15.16 -7.10 6.19
CA ASP A 31 15.84 -8.39 6.06
C ASP A 31 16.93 -8.36 4.97
N LYS A 32 16.63 -7.65 3.87
CA LYS A 32 17.57 -7.38 2.78
C LYS A 32 18.62 -6.32 3.12
N GLY A 33 18.55 -5.70 4.29
CA GLY A 33 19.45 -4.60 4.69
C GLY A 33 19.25 -3.30 3.90
N LEU A 34 18.11 -3.13 3.23
CA LEU A 34 17.80 -1.92 2.44
C LEU A 34 17.31 -0.76 3.30
N ILE A 35 16.80 -1.06 4.49
CA ILE A 35 16.44 -0.07 5.51
C ILE A 35 17.06 -0.47 6.84
N THR A 36 17.24 0.49 7.74
CA THR A 36 17.70 0.20 9.10
C THR A 36 16.55 -0.22 10.01
N ALA A 37 16.89 -0.80 11.17
CA ALA A 37 15.88 -1.11 12.19
C ALA A 37 15.11 0.14 12.66
N ALA A 38 15.76 1.30 12.69
CA ALA A 38 15.14 2.57 13.08
C ALA A 38 14.13 3.07 12.02
N ASP A 39 14.46 2.93 10.74
CA ASP A 39 13.55 3.25 9.63
C ASP A 39 12.32 2.33 9.65
N TYR A 40 12.52 1.04 9.90
CA TYR A 40 11.45 0.07 10.02
C TYR A 40 10.48 0.42 11.15
N ASP A 41 10.99 0.74 12.34
CA ASP A 41 10.17 1.02 13.52
C ASP A 41 9.32 2.29 13.33
N THR A 42 9.93 3.36 12.80
CA THR A 42 9.23 4.61 12.47
C THR A 42 8.11 4.37 11.45
N ALA A 43 8.39 3.64 10.37
CA ALA A 43 7.39 3.33 9.35
C ALA A 43 6.29 2.39 9.87
N LYS A 44 6.64 1.43 10.73
CA LYS A 44 5.69 0.52 11.38
C LYS A 44 4.70 1.28 12.26
N ALA A 45 5.17 2.25 13.05
CA ALA A 45 4.30 3.07 13.90
C ALA A 45 3.23 3.83 13.09
N GLU A 46 3.64 4.44 11.98
CA GLU A 46 2.73 5.16 11.06
C GLU A 46 1.69 4.21 10.43
N VAL A 47 2.10 3.01 10.05
CA VAL A 47 1.18 2.01 9.47
C VAL A 47 0.21 1.47 10.50
N LEU A 48 0.67 1.19 11.72
CA LEU A 48 -0.20 0.74 12.81
C LEU A 48 -1.23 1.80 13.17
N LYS A 49 -0.83 3.08 13.21
CA LYS A 49 -1.76 4.19 13.42
C LYS A 49 -2.89 4.16 12.39
N LYS A 50 -2.59 3.94 11.11
CA LYS A 50 -3.60 3.81 10.05
C LYS A 50 -4.50 2.57 10.18
N LEU A 51 -4.02 1.52 10.84
CA LEU A 51 -4.79 0.28 11.06
C LEU A 51 -5.75 0.40 12.25
N THR A 52 -5.38 1.16 13.28
CA THR A 52 -6.18 1.31 14.50
C THR A 52 -7.00 2.60 14.57
N SER A 53 -6.83 3.52 13.62
CA SER A 53 -7.58 4.79 13.58
C SER A 53 -8.86 4.67 12.77
#